data_AF-A0A1C7N0D8-F1
#
_entry.id   AF-A0A1C7N0D8-F1
#
_cell.length_a   1.000
_cell.length_b   1.000
_cell.length_c   1.000
_cell.angle_alpha   90.00
_cell.angle_beta   90.00
_cell.angle_gamma   90.00
#
_symmetry.space_group_name_H-M   'P 1'
#
loop_
_entity.id
_entity.type
_entity.pdbx_description
1 polymer ?
#
loop_
_entity_poly.entity_id
_entity_poly.type
_entity_poly.pdbx_seq_one_letter_code
_entity_poly.pdbx_strand_id
1 'polypeptide(L)'
;MQKRKALIVGVSGGVGSYGIQFAKAFHPENTAVAICSGRYAKFVKSLGADVVIDYTDKTAFEEFLKQEKGTFDYIFDCVGGDAYLKKLDPLLKKLGVYSIAAGPIEHIGSENVGLFSIASALYTIVRIKLFSPHTYKLIL
;
A
#
# COMPACT_ATOMS: atom_id res chain seq x y z
N MET A 1 -20.56 4.35 -12.68
CA MET A 1 -19.37 3.50 -12.49
C MET A 1 -19.42 2.90 -11.10
N GLN A 2 -18.90 1.69 -10.87
CA GLN A 2 -18.90 1.08 -9.53
C GLN A 2 -17.90 1.80 -8.62
N LYS A 3 -18.34 2.24 -7.44
CA LYS A 3 -17.49 2.88 -6.43
C LYS A 3 -16.37 1.92 -6.01
N ARG A 4 -15.13 2.40 -6.04
CA ARG A 4 -13.93 1.64 -5.66
C ARG A 4 -13.35 2.13 -4.34
N LYS A 5 -12.66 1.23 -3.65
CA LYS A 5 -11.94 1.50 -2.40
C LYS A 5 -10.45 1.32 -2.62
N ALA A 6 -9.68 2.37 -2.35
CA ALA A 6 -8.23 2.39 -2.51
C ALA A 6 -7.55 2.58 -1.15
N LEU A 7 -6.51 1.80 -0.89
CA LEU A 7 -5.60 1.97 0.24
C LEU A 7 -4.29 2.57 -0.26
N ILE A 8 -3.82 3.64 0.35
CA ILE A 8 -2.53 4.25 0.05
C ILE A 8 -1.67 4.20 1.31
N VAL A 9 -0.47 3.62 1.20
CA VAL A 9 0.48 3.45 2.31
C VAL A 9 1.68 4.38 2.09
N GLY A 10 2.13 5.05 3.15
CA GLY A 10 3.22 6.02 3.05
C GLY A 10 2.78 7.38 2.50
N VAL A 11 1.52 7.77 2.75
CA VAL A 11 0.90 8.99 2.17
C VAL A 11 1.62 10.28 2.54
N SER A 12 2.28 10.33 3.70
CA SER A 12 3.01 11.51 4.15
C SER A 12 4.29 11.80 3.34
N GLY A 13 4.73 10.88 2.47
CA GLY A 13 5.86 11.07 1.57
C GLY A 13 5.48 11.68 0.22
N GLY A 14 6.49 12.02 -0.60
CA GLY A 14 6.29 12.65 -1.91
C GLY A 14 5.35 11.86 -2.81
N VAL A 15 5.68 10.59 -3.09
CA VAL A 15 4.87 9.73 -3.99
C VAL A 15 3.50 9.42 -3.40
N GLY A 16 3.43 9.05 -2.13
CA GLY A 16 2.17 8.69 -1.46
C GLY A 16 1.14 9.83 -1.43
N SER A 17 1.60 11.09 -1.30
CA SER A 17 0.72 12.26 -1.25
C SER A 17 -0.06 12.48 -2.57
N TYR A 18 0.55 12.16 -3.72
CA TYR A 18 -0.13 12.17 -5.00
C TYR A 18 -1.09 10.99 -5.16
N GLY A 19 -0.82 9.85 -4.50
CA GLY A 19 -1.69 8.67 -4.55
C GLY A 19 -3.13 8.95 -4.09
N ILE A 20 -3.30 9.69 -3.00
CA ILE A 20 -4.65 10.11 -2.54
C ILE A 20 -5.30 11.04 -3.55
N GLN A 21 -4.57 12.04 -4.03
CA GLN A 21 -5.11 13.01 -4.97
C GLN A 21 -5.53 12.33 -6.28
N PHE A 22 -4.77 11.37 -6.80
CA PHE A 22 -5.16 10.59 -7.98
C PHE A 22 -6.37 9.70 -7.74
N ALA A 23 -6.46 9.07 -6.56
CA ALA A 23 -7.61 8.25 -6.20
C ALA A 23 -8.92 9.04 -6.21
N LYS A 24 -8.85 10.35 -5.89
CA LYS A 24 -10.01 11.24 -5.84
C LYS A 24 -10.22 12.08 -7.11
N ALA A 25 -9.17 12.43 -7.85
CA ALA A 25 -9.25 13.35 -8.99
C ALA A 25 -10.08 12.80 -10.15
N PHE A 26 -9.91 11.52 -10.49
CA PHE A 26 -10.65 10.89 -11.60
C PHE A 26 -12.01 10.33 -11.18
N HIS A 27 -12.18 10.05 -9.89
CA HIS A 27 -13.34 9.35 -9.33
C HIS A 27 -13.62 9.83 -7.90
N PRO A 28 -14.21 11.03 -7.73
CA PRO A 28 -14.46 11.62 -6.41
C PRO A 28 -15.29 10.73 -5.47
N GLU A 29 -16.14 9.87 -6.05
CA GLU A 29 -16.98 8.91 -5.34
C GLU A 29 -16.20 7.77 -4.67
N ASN A 30 -14.96 7.51 -5.10
CA ASN A 30 -14.13 6.46 -4.53
C ASN A 30 -13.78 6.77 -3.07
N THR A 31 -13.65 5.70 -2.28
CA THR A 31 -13.14 5.81 -0.91
C THR A 31 -11.62 5.69 -0.94
N ALA A 32 -10.91 6.72 -0.48
CA ALA A 32 -9.47 6.74 -0.29
C ALA A 32 -9.13 6.58 1.20
N VAL A 33 -8.48 5.46 1.54
CA VAL A 33 -7.98 5.17 2.89
C VAL A 33 -6.46 5.38 2.89
N ALA A 34 -5.96 6.13 3.87
CA ALA A 34 -4.56 6.42 4.03
C ALA A 34 -3.95 5.73 5.25
N ILE A 35 -2.76 5.17 5.13
CA ILE A 35 -1.93 4.74 6.26
C ILE A 35 -0.74 5.70 6.41
N CYS A 36 -0.63 6.35 7.58
CA CYS A 36 0.48 7.21 7.97
C CYS A 36 0.56 7.35 9.49
N SER A 37 1.64 7.91 10.04
CA SER A 37 1.67 8.26 11.48
C SER A 37 0.64 9.35 11.79
N GLY A 38 -0.01 9.28 12.95
CA GLY A 38 -1.08 10.20 13.36
C GLY A 38 -0.71 11.68 13.30
N ARG A 39 0.58 12.01 13.45
CA ARG A 39 1.09 13.40 13.29
C ARG A 39 0.80 14.01 11.92
N TYR A 40 0.61 13.19 10.88
CA TYR A 40 0.30 13.63 9.52
C TYR A 40 -1.20 13.58 9.18
N ALA A 41 -2.07 13.16 10.10
CA ALA A 41 -3.48 12.92 9.79
C ALA A 41 -4.20 14.16 9.24
N LYS A 42 -3.92 15.35 9.77
CA LYS A 42 -4.48 16.61 9.25
C LYS A 42 -4.03 16.90 7.83
N PHE A 43 -2.73 16.74 7.56
CA PHE A 43 -2.16 16.92 6.23
C PHE A 43 -2.81 15.94 5.24
N VAL A 44 -2.85 14.66 5.56
CA VAL A 44 -3.40 13.65 4.66
C VAL A 44 -4.90 13.82 4.41
N LYS A 45 -5.68 14.22 5.41
CA LYS A 45 -7.09 14.59 5.20
C LYS A 45 -7.23 15.78 4.24
N SER A 46 -6.36 16.78 4.34
CA SER A 46 -6.39 17.93 3.42
C SER A 46 -6.11 17.57 1.96
N LEU A 47 -5.46 16.42 1.71
CA LEU A 47 -5.25 15.88 0.36
C LEU A 47 -6.48 15.15 -0.21
N GLY A 48 -7.53 14.93 0.60
CA GLY A 48 -8.77 14.26 0.18
C GLY A 48 -8.94 12.82 0.67
N ALA A 49 -8.15 12.37 1.65
CA ALA A 49 -8.35 11.05 2.26
C ALA A 49 -9.68 11.02 3.04
N ASP A 50 -10.51 10.01 2.77
CA ASP A 50 -11.78 9.80 3.48
C ASP A 50 -11.55 9.19 4.87
N VAL A 51 -10.55 8.30 4.98
CA VAL A 51 -10.17 7.62 6.22
C VAL A 51 -8.65 7.68 6.39
N VAL A 52 -8.18 7.91 7.62
CA VAL A 52 -6.77 7.86 7.99
C VAL A 52 -6.58 6.83 9.09
N ILE A 53 -5.66 5.90 8.89
CA ILE A 53 -5.27 4.86 9.83
C ILE A 53 -3.85 5.15 10.33
N ASP A 54 -3.72 5.27 11.65
CA ASP A 54 -2.44 5.46 12.30
C ASP A 54 -1.75 4.12 12.55
N TYR A 55 -0.68 3.82 11.81
CA TYR A 55 0.07 2.57 12.01
C TYR A 55 0.85 2.55 13.34
N THR A 56 1.03 3.71 14.00
CA THR A 56 1.75 3.79 15.28
C THR A 56 0.87 3.34 16.45
N ASP A 57 -0.46 3.43 16.30
CA ASP A 57 -1.40 2.75 17.18
C ASP A 57 -1.56 1.30 16.73
N LYS A 58 -0.76 0.41 17.35
CA LYS A 58 -0.73 -1.02 16.98
C LYS A 58 -2.09 -1.70 17.15
N THR A 59 -2.86 -1.32 18.15
CA THR A 59 -4.15 -1.96 18.43
C THR A 59 -5.15 -1.61 17.35
N ALA A 60 -5.31 -0.32 17.06
CA ALA A 60 -6.20 0.16 16.00
C ALA A 60 -5.79 -0.37 14.62
N PHE A 61 -4.47 -0.42 14.35
CA PHE A 61 -3.96 -0.95 13.09
C PHE A 61 -4.28 -2.43 12.90
N GLU A 62 -4.04 -3.28 13.91
CA GLU A 62 -4.35 -4.70 13.82
C GLU A 62 -5.86 -4.98 13.73
N GLU A 63 -6.70 -4.15 14.36
CA GLU A 63 -8.15 -4.22 14.20
C GLU A 63 -8.58 -3.87 12.76
N PHE A 64 -8.05 -2.78 12.21
CA PHE A 64 -8.26 -2.39 10.82
C PHE A 64 -7.90 -3.53 9.85
N LEU A 65 -6.74 -4.17 10.03
CA LEU A 65 -6.31 -5.29 9.18
C LEU A 65 -7.26 -6.49 9.23
N LYS A 66 -7.94 -6.71 10.37
CA LYS A 66 -8.92 -7.80 10.51
C LYS A 66 -10.26 -7.45 9.86
N GLN A 67 -10.74 -6.23 10.04
CA GLN A 67 -12.05 -5.78 9.56
C GLN A 67 -12.08 -5.58 8.06
N GLU A 68 -10.96 -5.18 7.46
CA GLU A 68 -10.91 -4.73 6.06
C GLU A 68 -10.43 -5.82 5.08
N LYS A 69 -10.43 -7.09 5.50
CA LYS A 69 -10.09 -8.22 4.63
C LYS A 69 -11.00 -8.30 3.42
N GLY A 70 -10.41 -8.40 2.23
CA GLY A 70 -11.17 -8.54 0.98
C GLY A 70 -12.00 -7.32 0.59
N THR A 71 -11.66 -6.11 1.03
CA THR A 71 -12.47 -4.90 0.81
C THR A 71 -11.88 -3.92 -0.20
N PHE A 72 -10.57 -3.99 -0.47
CA PHE A 72 -9.90 -3.03 -1.33
C PHE A 72 -9.80 -3.50 -2.78
N ASP A 73 -10.09 -2.59 -3.71
CA ASP A 73 -9.90 -2.80 -5.14
C ASP A 73 -8.44 -2.50 -5.54
N TYR A 74 -7.82 -1.53 -4.86
CA TYR A 74 -6.45 -1.09 -5.11
C TYR A 74 -5.70 -0.88 -3.79
N ILE A 75 -4.46 -1.37 -3.75
CA ILE A 75 -3.48 -0.99 -2.72
C ILE A 75 -2.28 -0.37 -3.43
N PHE A 76 -1.93 0.85 -3.05
CA PHE A 76 -0.73 1.55 -3.52
C PHE A 76 0.25 1.73 -2.36
N ASP A 77 1.33 0.98 -2.38
CA ASP A 77 2.29 0.86 -1.29
C ASP A 77 3.61 1.56 -1.63
N CYS A 78 3.86 2.67 -0.93
CA CYS A 78 5.09 3.45 -1.06
C CYS A 78 6.14 3.13 0.02
N VAL A 79 5.86 2.18 0.93
CA VAL A 79 6.79 1.73 1.98
C VAL A 79 7.47 0.44 1.55
N GLY A 80 6.68 -0.50 1.00
CA GLY A 80 7.13 -1.79 0.56
C GLY A 80 7.59 -2.71 1.69
N GLY A 81 8.36 -3.73 1.34
CA GLY A 81 8.80 -4.75 2.29
C GLY A 81 7.88 -5.97 2.39
N ASP A 82 8.48 -7.15 2.50
CA ASP A 82 7.75 -8.42 2.62
C ASP A 82 6.80 -8.47 3.82
N ALA A 83 7.16 -7.81 4.93
CA ALA A 83 6.33 -7.77 6.13
C ALA A 83 5.02 -6.99 5.89
N TYR A 84 5.12 -5.83 5.24
CA TYR A 84 3.96 -5.01 4.89
C TYR A 84 3.11 -5.69 3.82
N LEU A 85 3.74 -6.25 2.78
CA LEU A 85 3.04 -7.01 1.73
C LEU A 85 2.19 -8.14 2.32
N LYS A 86 2.75 -8.95 3.23
CA LYS A 86 2.01 -10.06 3.88
C LYS A 86 0.83 -9.58 4.72
N LYS A 87 0.93 -8.41 5.35
CA LYS A 87 -0.16 -7.83 6.15
C LYS A 87 -1.26 -7.23 5.28
N LEU A 88 -0.89 -6.64 4.14
CA LEU A 88 -1.80 -5.87 3.28
C LEU A 88 -2.44 -6.72 2.16
N ASP A 89 -1.78 -7.76 1.67
CA ASP A 89 -2.32 -8.66 0.65
C ASP A 89 -3.72 -9.23 0.99
N PRO A 90 -4.01 -9.66 2.24
CA PRO A 90 -5.34 -10.14 2.62
C PRO A 90 -6.45 -9.09 2.56
N LEU A 91 -6.11 -7.80 2.44
CA LEU A 91 -7.09 -6.72 2.35
C LEU A 91 -7.64 -6.56 0.92
N LEU A 92 -6.97 -7.13 -0.09
CA LEU A 92 -7.42 -7.07 -1.47
C LEU A 92 -8.64 -7.97 -1.72
N LYS A 93 -9.59 -7.43 -2.47
CA LYS A 93 -10.64 -8.22 -3.12
C LYS A 93 -10.03 -9.24 -4.08
N LYS A 94 -10.81 -10.27 -4.41
CA LYS A 94 -10.52 -11.13 -5.56
C LYS A 94 -10.35 -10.26 -6.82
N LEU A 95 -9.25 -10.43 -7.55
CA LEU A 95 -8.84 -9.60 -8.70
C LEU A 95 -8.46 -8.15 -8.38
N GLY A 96 -8.27 -7.80 -7.10
CA GLY A 96 -7.69 -6.53 -6.70
C GLY A 96 -6.25 -6.38 -7.17
N VAL A 97 -5.78 -5.13 -7.22
CA VAL A 97 -4.43 -4.79 -7.69
C VAL A 97 -3.58 -4.28 -6.54
N TYR A 98 -2.43 -4.94 -6.31
CA TYR A 98 -1.37 -4.43 -5.45
C TYR A 98 -0.30 -3.75 -6.31
N SER A 99 -0.02 -2.47 -6.06
CA SER A 99 1.07 -1.74 -6.69
C SER A 99 2.07 -1.30 -5.64
N ILE A 100 3.33 -1.66 -5.83
CA ILE A 100 4.42 -1.35 -4.89
C ILE A 100 5.47 -0.49 -5.58
N ALA A 101 5.79 0.65 -4.97
CA ALA A 101 6.76 1.61 -5.51
C ALA A 101 8.17 1.40 -4.91
N ALA A 102 8.28 0.83 -3.72
CA ALA A 102 9.56 0.63 -3.01
C ALA A 102 10.15 -0.80 -3.17
N GLY A 103 9.46 -1.71 -3.86
CA GLY A 103 9.89 -3.10 -4.03
C GLY A 103 9.83 -3.96 -2.75
N PRO A 104 10.29 -5.21 -2.82
CA PRO A 104 10.17 -6.18 -1.72
C PRO A 104 11.18 -5.94 -0.58
N ILE A 105 12.18 -5.09 -0.79
CA ILE A 105 13.19 -4.73 0.19
C ILE A 105 12.79 -3.41 0.84
N GLU A 106 12.61 -3.39 2.15
CA GLU A 106 12.44 -2.14 2.89
C GLU A 106 13.70 -1.29 2.74
N HIS A 107 13.55 0.03 2.56
CA HIS A 107 14.69 0.95 2.53
C HIS A 107 15.66 0.75 1.34
N ILE A 108 15.17 0.20 0.23
CA ILE A 108 15.99 0.09 -1.00
C ILE A 108 16.50 1.48 -1.42
N GLY A 109 17.83 1.62 -1.54
CA GLY A 109 18.49 2.88 -1.91
C GLY A 109 18.91 3.79 -0.74
N SER A 110 18.52 3.51 0.51
CA SER A 110 19.05 4.22 1.69
C SER A 110 20.16 3.47 2.42
N GLU A 111 20.36 2.19 2.13
CA GLU A 111 21.44 1.36 2.67
C GLU A 111 22.13 0.53 1.58
N ASN A 112 23.35 0.06 1.85
CA ASN A 112 24.09 -0.80 0.94
C ASN A 112 23.38 -2.17 0.82
N VAL A 113 22.92 -2.49 -0.40
CA VAL A 113 22.27 -3.77 -0.71
C VAL A 113 23.29 -4.84 -1.10
N GLY A 114 23.32 -5.94 -0.36
CA GLY A 114 24.19 -7.10 -0.65
C GLY A 114 23.61 -8.04 -1.73
N LEU A 115 24.46 -8.91 -2.28
CA LEU A 115 24.09 -9.87 -3.33
C LEU A 115 22.94 -10.81 -2.90
N PHE A 116 22.93 -11.22 -1.63
CA PHE A 116 21.87 -12.06 -1.07
C PHE A 116 20.51 -11.34 -1.06
N SER A 117 20.48 -10.04 -0.75
CA SER A 117 19.26 -9.23 -0.78
C SER A 117 18.71 -9.12 -2.20
N ILE A 118 19.59 -8.94 -3.20
CA ILE A 118 19.20 -8.93 -4.62
C ILE A 118 18.61 -10.27 -5.04
N ALA A 119 19.28 -11.38 -4.70
CA ALA A 119 18.79 -12.72 -5.01
C ALA A 119 17.43 -13.02 -4.36
N SER A 120 17.26 -12.62 -3.09
CA SER A 120 16.00 -12.75 -2.36
C SER A 120 14.88 -11.92 -3.00
N ALA A 121 15.15 -10.67 -3.39
CA ALA A 121 14.18 -9.84 -4.10
C ALA A 121 13.75 -10.43 -5.44
N LEU A 122 14.70 -10.92 -6.25
CA LEU A 122 14.40 -11.59 -7.51
C LEU A 122 13.54 -12.83 -7.29
N TYR A 123 13.89 -13.66 -6.30
CA TYR A 123 13.09 -14.81 -5.92
C TYR A 123 11.66 -14.40 -5.55
N THR A 124 11.48 -13.37 -4.72
CA THR A 124 10.17 -12.84 -4.33
C THR A 124 9.38 -12.37 -5.54
N ILE A 125 9.99 -11.61 -6.45
CA ILE A 125 9.33 -11.10 -7.67
C ILE A 125 8.87 -12.27 -8.56
N VAL A 126 9.74 -13.25 -8.81
CA VAL A 126 9.41 -14.42 -9.66
C VAL A 126 8.29 -15.23 -9.02
N ARG A 127 8.37 -15.48 -7.71
CA ARG A 127 7.35 -16.21 -6.96
C ARG A 127 5.99 -15.53 -7.04
N ILE A 128 5.96 -14.20 -6.83
CA ILE A 128 4.72 -13.41 -6.91
C ILE A 128 4.13 -13.49 -8.32
N LYS A 129 4.94 -13.32 -9.38
CA LYS A 129 4.44 -13.35 -10.76
C LYS A 129 3.86 -14.70 -11.18
N LEU A 130 4.43 -15.80 -10.69
CA LEU A 130 4.03 -17.15 -11.12
C LEU A 130 2.89 -17.75 -10.29
N PHE A 131 2.80 -17.43 -8.99
CA PHE A 131 1.95 -18.17 -8.06
C PHE A 131 0.94 -17.30 -7.29
N SER A 132 0.90 -15.99 -7.52
CA SER A 132 0.00 -15.11 -6.78
C SER A 132 -1.44 -15.17 -7.31
N PRO A 133 -2.45 -15.21 -6.42
CA PRO A 133 -3.85 -15.08 -6.82
C PRO A 133 -4.25 -13.63 -7.18
N HIS A 134 -3.40 -12.64 -6.91
CA HIS A 134 -3.67 -11.21 -7.17
C HIS A 134 -2.73 -10.66 -8.25
N THR A 135 -3.14 -9.55 -8.88
CA THR A 135 -2.29 -8.87 -9.86
C THR A 135 -1.33 -7.93 -9.13
N TYR A 136 -0.04 -8.25 -9.20
CA TYR A 136 1.03 -7.42 -8.64
C TYR A 136 1.71 -6.62 -9.75
N LYS A 137 1.73 -5.29 -9.59
CA LYS A 137 2.47 -4.40 -10.49
C LYS A 137 3.64 -3.76 -9.73
N LEU A 138 4.85 -4.06 -10.18
CA LEU A 138 6.05 -3.33 -9.79
C LEU A 138 6.12 -2.09 -10.69
N ILE A 139 6.16 -0.91 -10.11
CA ILE A 139 6.37 0.35 -10.82
C ILE A 139 7.80 0.76 -10.53
N LEU A 140 8.70 0.53 -11.51
CA LEU A 140 10.10 0.93 -11.47
C LEU A 140 10.28 2.28 -12.15
#